data_AF-A0A225VEN6-F1
#
_entry.id   AF-A0A225VEN6-F1
#
_cell.length_a   1.000
_cell.length_b   1.000
_cell.length_c   1.000
_cell.angle_alpha   90.00
_cell.angle_beta   90.00
_cell.angle_gamma   90.00
#
_symmetry.space_group_name_H-M   'P 1'
#
loop_
_entity.id
_entity.type
_entity.pdbx_description
1 polymer ?
#
loop_
_entity_poly.entity_id
_entity_poly.type
_entity_poly.pdbx_seq_one_letter_code
_entity_poly.pdbx_strand_id
1 'polypeptide(L)'
;MHMVHAFKKILGAITTSEQEFFNKKLVKIRIRTEHCIVLVKGRFQYFRGIRILVCTKDHLRRILRLFQCALVLHNLLSRDPHPPELDVDVDVERRRAARYNSEKRAL
;
A
#
# COMPACT_ATOMS: atom_id res chain seq x y z
N MET A 1 -3.62 10.79 -12.78
CA MET A 1 -4.21 9.79 -11.86
C MET A 1 -5.45 10.41 -11.22
N HIS A 2 -6.64 9.85 -11.42
CA HIS A 2 -7.89 10.43 -10.94
C HIS A 2 -8.19 9.99 -9.50
N MET A 3 -8.41 10.94 -8.61
CA MET A 3 -8.71 10.71 -7.20
C MET A 3 -10.14 10.17 -7.05
N VAL A 4 -10.27 8.88 -6.74
CA VAL A 4 -11.54 8.28 -6.31
C VAL A 4 -11.63 8.47 -4.81
N HIS A 5 -12.48 9.40 -4.38
CA HIS A 5 -12.76 9.63 -2.96
C HIS A 5 -13.63 8.50 -2.42
N ALA A 6 -13.34 8.01 -1.23
CA ALA A 6 -14.22 7.07 -0.54
C ALA A 6 -15.49 7.78 -0.06
N PHE A 7 -15.34 9.00 0.45
CA PHE A 7 -16.47 9.89 0.74
C PHE A 7 -16.59 10.93 -0.36
N LYS A 8 -17.61 10.79 -1.21
CA LYS A 8 -17.89 11.74 -2.28
C LYS A 8 -18.56 12.97 -1.69
N LYS A 9 -17.98 14.15 -1.93
CA LYS A 9 -18.64 15.42 -1.61
C LYS A 9 -19.84 15.59 -2.54
N ILE A 10 -21.05 15.49 -1.98
CA ILE A 10 -22.29 15.77 -2.69
C ILE A 10 -22.48 17.30 -2.69
N LEU A 11 -22.97 17.87 -3.79
CA LEU A 11 -23.19 19.31 -3.91
C LEU A 11 -24.16 19.76 -2.80
N GLY A 12 -23.75 20.72 -1.96
CA GLY A 12 -24.52 21.21 -0.82
C GLY A 12 -24.33 20.44 0.50
N ALA A 13 -23.64 19.30 0.50
CA ALA A 13 -23.33 18.55 1.71
C ALA A 13 -21.97 18.98 2.30
N ILE A 14 -21.93 19.22 3.61
CA ILE A 14 -20.69 19.46 4.36
C ILE A 14 -20.00 18.12 4.56
N THR A 15 -18.78 17.98 4.04
CA THR A 15 -17.91 16.84 4.36
C THR A 15 -17.35 17.07 5.76
N THR A 16 -17.50 16.10 6.65
CA THR A 16 -16.97 16.26 8.02
C THR A 16 -15.45 16.28 7.99
N SER A 17 -14.81 16.93 8.96
CA SER A 17 -13.34 16.98 9.07
C SER A 17 -12.73 15.57 9.09
N GLU A 18 -13.43 14.60 9.68
CA GLU A 18 -13.04 13.19 9.72
C GLU A 18 -13.07 12.53 8.33
N GLN A 19 -14.09 12.81 7.52
CA GLN A 19 -14.22 12.30 6.15
C GLN A 19 -13.14 12.89 5.24
N GLU A 20 -12.82 14.18 5.38
CA GLU A 20 -11.72 14.82 4.66
C GLU A 20 -10.36 14.24 5.08
N PHE A 21 -10.15 14.04 6.38
CA PHE A 21 -8.94 13.39 6.90
C PHE A 21 -8.78 11.98 6.36
N PHE A 22 -9.84 11.18 6.37
CA PHE A 22 -9.85 9.83 5.83
C PHE A 22 -9.50 9.81 4.35
N ASN A 23 -10.19 10.63 3.55
CA ASN A 23 -9.90 10.75 2.12
C ASN A 23 -8.44 11.15 1.87
N LYS A 24 -7.89 12.11 2.64
CA LYS A 24 -6.48 12.54 2.52
C LYS A 24 -5.49 11.40 2.81
N LYS A 25 -5.76 10.58 3.84
CA LYS A 25 -4.92 9.40 4.15
C LYS A 25 -5.03 8.33 3.07
N LEU A 26 -6.25 8.05 2.62
CA LEU A 26 -6.52 7.06 1.57
C LEU A 26 -5.83 7.43 0.26
N VAL A 27 -5.87 8.70 -0.13
CA VAL A 27 -5.19 9.20 -1.33
C VAL A 27 -3.68 8.97 -1.25
N LYS A 28 -3.04 9.27 -0.12
CA LYS A 28 -1.60 9.02 0.07
C LYS A 28 -1.26 7.53 -0.10
N ILE A 29 -2.02 6.64 0.51
CA ILE A 29 -1.81 5.18 0.38
C ILE A 29 -2.00 4.75 -1.08
N ARG A 30 -3.06 5.23 -1.74
CA ARG A 30 -3.38 4.84 -3.11
C ARG A 30 -2.32 5.30 -4.10
N ILE A 31 -1.80 6.53 -3.97
CA ILE A 31 -0.69 7.02 -4.78
C ILE A 31 0.53 6.10 -4.64
N ARG A 32 0.89 5.69 -3.41
CA ARG A 32 2.00 4.75 -3.17
C ARG A 32 1.76 3.41 -3.84
N THR A 33 0.57 2.83 -3.66
CA THR A 33 0.22 1.51 -4.20
C THR A 33 0.16 1.53 -5.73
N GLU A 34 -0.48 2.53 -6.34
CA GLU A 34 -0.57 2.63 -7.80
C GLU A 34 0.79 2.90 -8.43
N HIS A 35 1.60 3.79 -7.86
CA HIS A 35 2.95 4.05 -8.34
C HIS A 35 3.81 2.78 -8.28
N CYS A 36 3.73 2.05 -7.16
CA CYS A 36 4.39 0.77 -7.01
C CYS A 36 3.91 -0.28 -8.03
N ILE A 37 2.59 -0.42 -8.24
CA ILE A 37 2.03 -1.34 -9.23
C ILE A 37 2.47 -0.97 -10.65
N VAL A 38 2.48 0.31 -11.00
CA VAL A 38 2.90 0.78 -12.33
C VAL A 38 4.39 0.52 -12.53
N LEU A 39 5.24 0.79 -11.54
CA LEU A 39 6.67 0.49 -11.59
C LEU A 39 6.93 -1.01 -11.70
N VAL A 40 6.24 -1.84 -10.92
CA VAL A 40 6.32 -3.31 -11.02
C VAL A 40 5.86 -3.80 -12.39
N LYS A 41 4.73 -3.30 -12.90
CA LYS A 41 4.22 -3.66 -14.24
C LYS A 41 5.16 -3.21 -15.36
N GLY A 42 5.84 -2.07 -15.21
CA GLY A 42 6.76 -1.52 -16.19
C GLY A 42 8.14 -2.19 -16.17
N ARG A 43 8.68 -2.49 -14.98
CA ARG A 43 10.05 -3.02 -14.79
C ARG A 43 10.11 -4.55 -14.80
N PHE A 44 9.08 -5.23 -14.30
CA PHE A 44 9.05 -6.70 -14.24
C PHE A 44 8.15 -7.30 -15.32
N GLN A 45 8.55 -7.13 -16.59
CA GLN A 45 8.08 -8.00 -17.69
C GLN A 45 8.30 -9.48 -17.36
N TYR A 46 9.22 -9.80 -16.44
CA TYR A 46 9.42 -11.12 -15.87
C TYR A 46 8.12 -11.78 -15.40
N PHE A 47 7.19 -11.04 -14.77
CA PHE A 47 5.90 -11.59 -14.35
C PHE A 47 5.00 -12.02 -15.51
N ARG A 48 5.14 -11.40 -16.70
CA ARG A 48 4.41 -11.85 -17.90
C ARG A 48 4.89 -13.22 -18.39
N GLY A 49 6.11 -13.61 -18.06
CA GLY A 49 6.67 -14.94 -18.35
C GLY A 49 6.31 -16.00 -17.32
N ILE A 50 5.77 -15.63 -16.16
CA ILE A 50 5.40 -16.59 -15.11
C ILE A 50 4.10 -17.28 -15.48
N ARG A 51 4.21 -18.45 -16.11
CA ARG A 51 3.11 -19.35 -16.41
C ARG A 51 3.00 -20.43 -15.32
N ILE A 52 2.62 -20.03 -14.11
CA ILE A 52 2.37 -20.97 -13.02
C ILE A 52 0.87 -21.22 -12.93
N LEU A 53 0.45 -22.48 -13.13
CA LEU A 53 -0.92 -22.91 -12.86
C LEU A 53 -1.12 -22.98 -11.33
N VAL A 54 -2.05 -22.19 -10.80
CA VAL A 54 -2.30 -22.11 -9.36
C VAL A 54 -3.33 -23.16 -8.95
N CYS A 55 -2.86 -24.40 -8.73
CA CYS A 55 -3.71 -25.50 -8.25
C CYS A 55 -3.73 -25.63 -6.73
N THR A 56 -2.74 -25.09 -6.03
CA THR A 56 -2.53 -25.33 -4.59
C THR A 56 -2.09 -24.06 -3.87
N LYS A 57 -2.25 -24.05 -2.54
CA LYS A 57 -1.80 -22.97 -1.66
C LYS A 57 -0.27 -22.76 -1.73
N ASP A 58 0.50 -23.80 -2.05
CA ASP A 58 1.95 -23.69 -2.22
C ASP A 58 2.33 -22.92 -3.48
N HIS A 59 1.62 -23.14 -4.59
CA HIS A 59 1.82 -22.37 -5.82
C HIS A 59 1.50 -20.89 -5.61
N LEU A 60 0.41 -20.58 -4.90
CA LEU A 60 0.08 -19.21 -4.53
C LEU A 60 1.16 -18.58 -3.64
N ARG A 61 1.61 -19.29 -2.60
CA ARG A 61 2.70 -18.81 -1.73
C ARG A 61 3.99 -18.54 -2.52
N ARG A 62 4.32 -19.36 -3.52
CA ARG A 62 5.49 -19.16 -4.39
C ARG A 62 5.36 -17.89 -5.22
N ILE A 63 4.21 -17.64 -5.84
CA ILE A 63 3.96 -16.42 -6.62
C ILE A 63 4.04 -15.18 -5.72
N LEU A 64 3.42 -15.24 -4.54
CA LEU A 64 3.47 -14.13 -3.56
C LEU A 64 4.90 -13.83 -3.12
N ARG A 65 5.73 -14.86 -2.88
CA ARG A 65 7.17 -14.65 -2.58
C ARG A 65 7.91 -14.01 -3.74
N LEU A 66 7.71 -14.46 -4.97
CA LEU A 66 8.33 -13.86 -6.15
C LEU A 66 7.93 -12.39 -6.31
N PHE A 67 6.66 -12.08 -6.05
CA PHE A 67 6.14 -10.71 -6.03
C PHE A 67 6.80 -9.86 -4.93
N GLN A 68 6.88 -10.37 -3.70
CA GLN A 68 7.54 -9.69 -2.59
C GLN A 68 9.03 -9.45 -2.84
N CYS A 69 9.76 -10.44 -3.36
CA CYS A 69 11.18 -10.27 -3.71
C CYS A 69 11.38 -9.20 -4.78
N ALA A 70 10.50 -9.15 -5.80
CA ALA A 70 10.55 -8.11 -6.83
C ALA A 70 10.29 -6.71 -6.27
N LEU A 71 9.37 -6.58 -5.31
CA LEU A 71 9.12 -5.32 -4.60
C LEU A 71 10.32 -4.86 -3.78
N VAL A 72 10.93 -5.77 -3.00
CA VAL A 72 12.12 -5.45 -2.19
C VAL A 72 13.29 -5.05 -3.09
N LEU A 73 13.54 -5.83 -4.16
CA LEU A 73 14.61 -5.54 -5.11
C LEU A 73 14.36 -4.21 -5.83
N HIS A 74 13.11 -3.92 -6.21
CA HIS A 74 12.74 -2.63 -6.77
C HIS A 74 13.08 -1.48 -5.82
N ASN A 75 12.66 -1.59 -4.55
CA ASN A 75 12.91 -0.53 -3.56
C ASN A 75 14.41 -0.33 -3.31
N LEU A 76 15.21 -1.40 -3.39
CA LEU A 76 16.67 -1.33 -3.28
C LEU A 76 17.33 -0.67 -4.50
N LEU A 77 16.78 -0.89 -5.71
CA LEU A 77 17.34 -0.40 -6.97
C LEU A 77 16.80 0.98 -7.37
N SER A 78 15.69 1.42 -6.80
CA SER A 78 15.16 2.76 -7.00
C SER A 78 16.11 3.76 -6.34
N ARG A 79 16.86 4.47 -7.18
CA ARG A 79 17.77 5.57 -6.78
C ARG A 79 17.02 6.87 -6.48
N ASP A 80 15.70 6.86 -6.57
CA ASP A 80 14.89 8.01 -6.24
C ASP A 80 15.03 8.31 -4.75
N PRO A 81 15.34 9.56 -4.36
CA PRO A 81 15.43 9.93 -2.96
C PRO A 81 14.11 9.57 -2.29
N HIS A 82 14.21 8.81 -1.20
CA HIS A 82 13.06 8.48 -0.36
C HIS A 82 12.38 9.80 0.02
N PRO A 83 11.14 10.05 -0.41
CA PRO A 83 10.46 11.28 -0.04
C PRO A 83 10.32 11.28 1.49
N PRO A 84 10.77 12.32 2.20
CA PRO A 84 10.75 12.35 3.66
C PRO A 84 9.33 12.25 4.25
N GLU A 85 8.28 12.50 3.46
CA GLU A 85 6.89 12.23 3.89
C GLU A 85 6.50 10.74 3.86
N LEU A 86 7.38 9.88 3.34
CA LEU A 86 7.25 8.42 3.35
C LEU A 86 7.98 7.77 4.53
N ASP A 87 8.81 8.50 5.27
CA ASP A 87 9.38 8.06 6.54
C ASP A 87 8.26 8.02 7.58
N VAL A 88 7.47 6.95 7.50
CA VAL A 88 6.64 6.53 8.61
C VAL A 88 7.64 6.06 9.65
N ASP A 89 7.74 6.80 10.75
CA ASP A 89 8.48 6.35 11.92
C ASP A 89 7.90 4.98 12.32
N VAL A 90 8.63 3.93 11.95
CA VAL A 90 8.21 2.55 12.11
C VAL A 90 8.02 2.25 13.59
N ASP A 91 8.76 2.93 14.47
CA ASP A 91 8.61 2.82 15.91
C ASP A 91 7.34 3.52 16.40
N VAL A 92 6.95 4.66 15.82
CA VAL A 92 5.64 5.30 16.12
C VAL A 92 4.47 4.42 15.69
N GLU A 93 4.52 3.83 14.49
CA GLU A 93 3.45 2.94 14.04
C GLU A 93 3.44 1.61 14.81
N ARG A 94 4.61 1.07 15.16
CA ARG A 94 4.74 -0.11 16.03
C ARG A 94 4.20 0.17 17.44
N ARG A 95 4.44 1.36 17.99
CA ARG A 95 3.86 1.82 19.27
C ARG A 95 2.36 2.05 19.17
N ARG A 96 1.84 2.55 18.05
CA ARG A 96 0.38 2.70 17.81
C ARG A 96 -0.31 1.36 17.70
N ALA A 97 0.26 0.42 16.95
CA ALA A 97 -0.25 -0.95 16.85
C ALA A 97 -0.21 -1.68 18.20
N ALA A 98 0.85 -1.48 18.98
CA ALA A 98 0.96 -2.02 20.33
C ALA A 98 -0.12 -1.44 21.27
N ARG A 99 -0.37 -0.12 21.22
CA ARG A 99 -1.45 0.54 21.97
C ARG A 99 -2.84 0.04 21.60
N TYR A 100 -3.13 -0.06 20.30
CA TYR A 100 -4.39 -0.60 19.82
C TYR A 100 -4.60 -2.06 20.29
N ASN A 101 -3.55 -2.89 20.24
CA ASN A 101 -3.62 -4.26 20.72
C ASN A 101 -3.73 -4.39 22.24
N SER A 102 -3.20 -3.44 23.02
CA SER A 102 -3.39 -3.42 24.48
C SER A 102 -4.81 -2.98 24.86
N GLU A 103 -5.39 -2.00 24.17
CA GLU A 103 -6.75 -1.54 24.41
C GLU A 103 -7.78 -2.61 24.05
N LYS A 104 -7.57 -3.32 22.94
CA LYS A 104 -8.43 -4.44 22.52
C LYS A 104 -8.32 -5.68 23.41
N ARG A 105 -7.27 -5.80 24.22
CA ARG A 105 -7.07 -6.89 25.20
C ARG A 105 -7.67 -6.57 26.58
N ALA A 106 -8.02 -5.30 26.82
CA ALA A 106 -8.63 -4.83 28.07
C ALA A 106 -10.17 -4.79 28.01
N LEU A 107 -10.75 -5.14 26.85
CA LEU A 107 -12.18 -5.38 26.59
C LEU A 107 -12.40 -6.89 26.42
#